data_AF-A0AAN6RXC3-F1
#
_entry.id   AF-A0AAN6RXC3-F1
#
_cell.length_a   1.000
_cell.length_b   1.000
_cell.length_c   1.000
_cell.angle_alpha   90.00
_cell.angle_beta   90.00
_cell.angle_gamma   90.00
#
_symmetry.space_group_name_H-M   'P 1'
#
loop_
_entity.id
_entity.type
_entity.pdbx_description
1 polymer ?
#
loop_
_entity_poly.entity_id
_entity_poly.type
_entity_poly.pdbx_seq_one_letter_code
_entity_poly.pdbx_strand_id
1 'polypeptide(L)'
;MPTNPPDNSGCYAPDPKYTFLYAPTLPHHSPVHCVICKDAQLTLPSTSTSIPTCKPPTTPEQPADGDDTTPSLLPCGHVFGTTCLSLWLASHATCPACRFPLRYELCPHPVPPLRLTRAGVLFAPPTVPAGGAVAAQCAACRRETDRRVVAQVCVPLVVRYYQLMGEGGGRGQGRRGERVRREWEVVLGMVGNGEGEDQEW
;
A
#
# COMPACT_ATOMS: atom_id res chain seq x y z
N MET A 1 27.01 37.44 -13.80
CA MET A 1 26.25 36.34 -14.43
C MET A 1 25.85 35.38 -13.30
N PRO A 2 24.61 35.43 -12.78
CA PRO A 2 24.19 34.47 -11.77
C PRO A 2 24.03 33.09 -12.42
N THR A 3 24.91 32.15 -12.07
CA THR A 3 24.77 30.74 -12.44
C THR A 3 23.63 30.14 -11.61
N ASN A 4 22.48 29.90 -12.23
CA ASN A 4 21.43 29.10 -11.60
C ASN A 4 22.02 27.72 -11.23
N PRO A 5 21.74 27.18 -10.03
CA PRO A 5 22.18 25.84 -9.68
C PRO A 5 21.56 24.82 -10.65
N PRO A 6 22.25 23.69 -10.92
CA PRO A 6 21.73 22.67 -11.82
C PRO A 6 20.39 22.17 -11.28
N ASP A 7 19.36 22.23 -12.13
CA ASP A 7 18.02 21.73 -11.87
C ASP A 7 18.09 20.22 -11.56
N ASN A 8 18.18 19.89 -10.28
CA ASN A 8 18.05 18.55 -9.74
C ASN A 8 16.58 18.13 -9.84
N SER A 9 16.08 17.93 -11.06
CA SER A 9 14.73 17.44 -11.37
C SER A 9 14.72 15.97 -11.82
N GLY A 10 15.91 15.39 -12.07
CA GLY A 10 16.06 13.96 -12.33
C GLY A 10 16.20 13.16 -11.03
N CYS A 11 15.46 12.06 -10.91
CA CYS A 11 15.71 11.06 -9.87
C CYS A 11 16.02 9.72 -10.54
N TYR A 12 17.14 9.13 -10.14
CA TYR A 12 17.66 7.88 -10.69
C TYR A 12 17.13 6.70 -9.86
N ALA A 13 16.33 5.85 -10.48
CA ALA A 13 15.94 4.55 -9.92
C ALA A 13 16.46 3.47 -10.89
N PRO A 14 17.59 2.81 -10.59
CA PRO A 14 18.08 1.73 -11.45
C PRO A 14 17.24 0.47 -11.21
N ASP A 15 16.45 0.07 -12.20
CA ASP A 15 15.84 -1.27 -12.25
C ASP A 15 16.22 -1.98 -13.56
N PRO A 16 16.70 -3.24 -13.51
CA PRO A 16 17.19 -3.96 -14.68
C PRO A 16 16.10 -4.53 -15.61
N LYS A 17 14.79 -4.36 -15.35
CA LYS A 17 13.72 -4.94 -16.18
C LYS A 17 12.59 -3.99 -16.59
N TYR A 18 12.54 -2.76 -16.08
CA TYR A 18 11.59 -1.73 -16.56
C TYR A 18 12.31 -0.46 -17.04
N THR A 19 12.28 -0.25 -18.35
CA THR A 19 12.56 1.03 -19.00
C THR A 19 11.50 2.05 -18.63
N PHE A 20 11.60 2.64 -17.44
CA PHE A 20 11.12 4.00 -17.24
C PHE A 20 12.30 4.83 -16.76
N LEU A 21 13.11 5.25 -17.73
CA LEU A 21 14.00 6.38 -17.57
C LEU A 21 13.13 7.61 -17.32
N TYR A 22 12.87 7.90 -16.07
CA TYR A 22 12.28 9.16 -15.68
C TYR A 22 13.34 10.25 -15.61
N ALA A 23 13.86 10.62 -16.79
CA ALA A 23 14.88 11.64 -16.92
C ALA A 23 14.49 12.67 -17.98
N PRO A 24 13.40 13.44 -17.76
CA PRO A 24 12.95 14.48 -18.69
C PRO A 24 13.97 15.60 -18.93
N THR A 25 15.07 15.64 -18.16
CA THR A 25 16.14 16.64 -18.25
C THR A 25 17.46 16.13 -18.81
N LEU A 26 17.56 14.85 -19.18
CA LEU A 26 18.73 14.36 -19.90
C LEU A 26 18.61 14.70 -21.39
N PRO A 27 19.67 15.23 -22.03
CA PRO A 27 19.64 15.74 -23.42
C PRO A 27 19.35 14.70 -24.52
N HIS A 28 19.15 13.43 -24.17
CA HIS A 28 18.92 12.32 -25.11
C HIS A 28 17.64 11.51 -24.83
N HIS A 29 16.77 11.94 -23.92
CA HIS A 29 15.53 11.22 -23.62
C HIS A 29 14.29 12.04 -23.97
N SER A 30 13.40 11.42 -24.75
CA SER A 30 12.11 12.01 -25.11
C SER A 30 11.24 12.13 -23.87
N PRO A 31 10.49 13.25 -23.71
CA PRO A 31 9.55 13.40 -22.61
C PRO A 31 8.49 12.29 -22.64
N VAL A 32 8.19 11.71 -21.47
CA VAL A 32 7.15 10.69 -21.35
C VAL A 32 5.81 11.39 -21.22
N HIS A 33 4.94 11.24 -22.22
CA HIS A 33 3.57 11.77 -22.18
C HIS A 33 2.58 10.73 -21.69
N CYS A 34 1.48 11.20 -21.08
CA CYS A 34 0.36 10.36 -20.69
C CYS A 34 -0.23 9.65 -21.91
N VAL A 35 -0.31 8.32 -21.90
CA VAL A 35 -0.81 7.54 -23.05
C VAL A 35 -2.33 7.69 -23.26
N ILE A 36 -3.07 8.14 -22.24
CA ILE A 36 -4.52 8.33 -22.33
C ILE A 36 -4.86 9.62 -23.09
N CYS A 37 -4.40 10.78 -22.60
CA CYS A 37 -4.70 12.07 -23.24
C CYS A 37 -3.68 12.47 -24.32
N LYS A 38 -2.45 11.93 -24.29
CA LYS A 38 -1.32 12.26 -25.17
C LYS A 38 -0.78 13.69 -25.06
N ASP A 39 -1.45 14.56 -24.30
CA ASP A 39 -1.05 15.96 -24.15
C ASP A 39 -0.12 16.17 -22.95
N ALA A 40 -0.48 15.63 -21.78
CA ALA A 40 0.25 15.90 -20.55
C ALA A 40 1.61 15.20 -20.49
N GLN A 41 2.69 15.97 -20.32
CA GLN A 41 4.01 15.45 -20.01
C GLN A 41 4.08 15.04 -18.54
N LEU A 42 4.48 13.80 -18.27
CA LEU A 42 4.60 13.29 -16.92
C LEU A 42 5.86 13.86 -16.26
N THR A 43 5.70 14.52 -15.10
CA THR A 43 6.79 15.04 -14.26
C THR A 43 6.62 14.59 -12.79
N LEU A 44 7.73 14.20 -12.14
CA LEU A 44 7.69 13.60 -10.79
C LEU A 44 7.68 14.77 -9.82
N PRO A 45 6.55 15.04 -9.13
CA PRO A 45 6.46 16.20 -8.27
C PRO A 45 7.51 16.13 -7.17
N SER A 46 8.18 17.26 -6.94
CA SER A 46 9.20 17.45 -5.90
C SER A 46 8.60 17.49 -4.49
N THR A 47 7.31 17.78 -4.37
CA THR A 47 6.65 17.99 -3.08
C THR A 47 6.37 16.66 -2.39
N SER A 48 6.97 16.52 -1.21
CA SER A 48 6.39 15.80 -0.08
C SER A 48 5.09 16.51 0.35
N THR A 49 4.05 16.50 -0.49
CA THR A 49 2.71 16.89 -0.04
C THR A 49 2.25 15.76 0.86
N SER A 50 2.48 15.95 2.17
CA SER A 50 1.96 15.20 3.31
C SER A 50 1.72 13.70 3.08
N ILE A 51 2.46 12.88 3.83
CA ILE A 51 1.97 11.56 4.29
C ILE A 51 0.47 11.71 4.56
N PRO A 52 -0.41 10.80 4.09
CA PRO A 52 -1.81 10.84 4.49
C PRO A 52 -1.86 10.58 6.01
N THR A 53 -1.73 11.65 6.79
CA THR A 53 -2.04 11.65 8.20
C THR A 53 -3.52 11.34 8.25
N CYS A 54 -3.89 10.32 9.03
CA CYS A 54 -5.28 9.95 9.29
C CYS A 54 -5.99 11.14 9.97
N LYS A 55 -6.44 12.12 9.19
CA LYS A 55 -7.38 13.13 9.64
C LYS A 55 -8.78 12.63 9.26
N PRO A 56 -9.73 12.60 10.21
CA PRO A 56 -11.10 12.21 9.92
C PRO A 56 -11.73 13.12 8.86
N PRO A 57 -12.70 12.63 8.07
CA PRO A 57 -13.25 13.35 6.94
C PRO A 57 -14.20 14.42 7.46
N THR A 58 -13.71 15.65 7.57
CA THR A 58 -14.58 16.82 7.68
C THR A 58 -14.21 17.77 6.58
N THR A 59 -15.19 18.05 5.72
CA THR A 59 -15.22 18.96 4.56
C THR A 59 -14.88 18.29 3.21
N PRO A 60 -15.73 18.48 2.16
CA PRO A 60 -15.39 18.09 0.80
C PRO A 60 -14.33 19.05 0.28
N GLU A 61 -13.07 18.73 0.56
CA GLU A 61 -11.94 19.37 -0.12
C GLU A 61 -12.06 19.03 -1.61
N GLN A 62 -12.40 20.05 -2.40
CA GLN A 62 -12.30 20.06 -3.85
C GLN A 62 -11.00 19.37 -4.30
N PRO A 63 -11.03 18.55 -5.36
CA PRO A 63 -9.82 17.96 -5.91
C PRO A 63 -8.85 19.10 -6.22
N ALA A 64 -7.74 19.16 -5.47
CA ALA A 64 -6.61 20.02 -5.79
C ALA A 64 -6.31 19.81 -7.27
N ASP A 65 -6.35 20.90 -8.05
CA ASP A 65 -6.24 20.95 -9.52
C ASP A 65 -5.67 19.65 -10.09
N GLY A 66 -6.55 18.87 -10.73
CA GLY A 66 -6.23 17.56 -11.25
C GLY A 66 -5.08 17.64 -12.24
N ASP A 67 -3.86 17.43 -11.76
CA ASP A 67 -2.71 17.43 -12.63
C ASP A 67 -2.72 16.10 -13.42
N ASP A 68 -2.69 16.20 -14.74
CA ASP A 68 -2.42 15.05 -15.61
C ASP A 68 -0.91 14.80 -15.74
N THR A 69 -0.11 15.65 -15.09
CA THR A 69 1.35 15.62 -15.10
C THR A 69 1.93 14.68 -14.04
N THR A 70 1.22 14.39 -12.94
CA THR A 70 1.74 13.44 -11.95
C THR A 70 1.53 11.99 -12.44
N PRO A 71 2.61 11.21 -12.58
CA PRO A 71 2.52 9.81 -12.96
C PRO A 71 1.92 8.91 -11.86
N SER A 72 1.10 7.95 -12.28
CA SER A 72 0.56 6.87 -11.48
C SER A 72 0.91 5.52 -12.12
N LEU A 73 1.51 4.62 -11.34
CA LEU A 73 1.96 3.28 -11.73
C LEU A 73 0.91 2.22 -11.37
N LEU A 74 0.61 1.33 -12.32
CA LEU A 74 -0.21 0.15 -12.09
C LEU A 74 0.65 -1.09 -11.78
N PRO A 75 0.08 -2.14 -11.13
CA PRO A 75 0.80 -3.37 -10.83
C PRO A 75 1.38 -4.09 -12.06
N CYS A 76 0.78 -3.90 -13.24
CA CYS A 76 1.30 -4.44 -14.49
C CYS A 76 2.55 -3.72 -15.02
N GLY A 77 2.88 -2.55 -14.45
CA GLY A 77 4.02 -1.72 -14.85
C GLY A 77 3.70 -0.55 -15.76
N HIS A 78 2.45 -0.38 -16.20
CA HIS A 78 2.09 0.78 -17.03
C HIS A 78 1.88 2.04 -16.18
N VAL A 79 2.28 3.19 -16.73
CA VAL A 79 2.24 4.50 -16.09
C VAL A 79 1.35 5.45 -16.87
N PHE A 80 0.53 6.24 -16.16
CA PHE A 80 -0.41 7.21 -16.73
C PHE A 80 -0.48 8.48 -15.88
N GLY A 81 -1.02 9.57 -16.43
CA GLY A 81 -1.39 10.74 -15.63
C GLY A 81 -2.46 10.38 -14.60
N THR A 82 -2.33 10.90 -13.38
CA THR A 82 -3.19 10.51 -12.25
C THR A 82 -4.66 10.81 -12.50
N THR A 83 -4.97 11.99 -13.06
CA THR A 83 -6.36 12.40 -13.35
C THR A 83 -6.96 11.57 -14.49
N CYS A 84 -6.26 11.44 -15.62
CA CYS A 84 -6.64 10.55 -16.73
C CYS A 84 -6.91 9.10 -16.29
N LEU A 85 -6.03 8.54 -15.45
CA LEU A 85 -6.20 7.18 -14.95
C LEU A 85 -7.42 7.07 -14.03
N SER A 86 -7.63 8.05 -13.15
CA SER A 86 -8.78 8.08 -12.25
C SER A 86 -10.10 8.13 -13.02
N LEU A 87 -10.18 8.94 -14.07
CA LEU A 87 -11.35 9.01 -14.96
C LEU A 87 -11.61 7.67 -15.67
N TRP A 88 -10.57 7.00 -16.14
CA TRP A 88 -10.69 5.67 -16.73
C TRP A 88 -11.22 4.64 -15.71
N LEU A 89 -10.66 4.65 -14.50
CA LEU A 89 -11.02 3.70 -13.45
C LEU A 89 -12.41 3.91 -12.85
N ALA A 90 -13.04 5.06 -13.10
CA ALA A 90 -14.43 5.30 -12.71
C ALA A 90 -15.42 4.36 -13.42
N SER A 91 -15.09 3.87 -14.62
CA SER A 91 -15.93 2.97 -15.41
C SER A 91 -15.30 1.62 -15.73
N HIS A 92 -13.99 1.46 -15.48
CA HIS A 92 -13.24 0.26 -15.84
C HIS A 92 -12.36 -0.23 -14.69
N ALA A 93 -12.28 -1.55 -14.51
CA ALA A 93 -11.38 -2.16 -13.52
C ALA A 93 -10.15 -2.82 -14.17
N THR A 94 -9.63 -2.23 -15.26
CA THR A 94 -8.51 -2.81 -16.04
C THR A 94 -7.53 -1.74 -16.49
N CYS A 95 -6.28 -2.15 -16.73
CA CYS A 95 -5.27 -1.28 -17.33
C CYS A 95 -5.68 -0.83 -18.75
N PRO A 96 -5.64 0.48 -19.07
CA PRO A 96 -5.96 0.97 -20.42
C PRO A 96 -5.08 0.37 -21.54
N ALA A 97 -3.80 0.08 -21.23
CA ALA A 97 -2.82 -0.38 -22.21
C ALA A 97 -2.82 -1.90 -22.42
N CYS A 98 -2.80 -2.69 -21.33
CA CYS A 98 -2.64 -4.15 -21.39
C CYS A 98 -3.83 -4.95 -20.86
N ARG A 99 -4.90 -4.28 -20.42
CA ARG A 99 -6.12 -4.91 -19.86
C ARG A 99 -5.93 -5.76 -18.60
N PHE A 100 -4.75 -5.69 -17.98
CA PHE A 100 -4.49 -6.31 -16.68
C PHE A 100 -5.58 -5.94 -15.66
N PRO A 101 -6.17 -6.90 -14.93
CA PRO A 101 -7.25 -6.65 -13.99
C PRO A 101 -6.75 -5.94 -12.73
N LEU A 102 -7.47 -4.91 -12.28
CA LEU A 102 -7.13 -4.10 -11.11
C LEU A 102 -8.09 -4.35 -9.96
N ARG A 103 -8.22 -5.62 -9.57
CA ARG A 103 -9.07 -6.08 -8.46
C ARG A 103 -8.30 -7.05 -7.59
N TYR A 104 -8.67 -7.11 -6.33
CA TYR A 104 -8.19 -8.14 -5.42
C TYR A 104 -8.94 -9.45 -5.66
N GLU A 105 -8.28 -10.60 -5.49
CA GLU A 105 -8.88 -11.91 -5.74
C GLU A 105 -9.87 -12.34 -4.65
N LEU A 106 -9.66 -11.89 -3.41
CA LEU A 106 -10.44 -12.30 -2.24
C LEU A 106 -11.30 -11.17 -1.65
N CYS A 107 -11.41 -10.02 -2.32
CA CYS A 107 -12.36 -8.97 -1.95
C CYS A 107 -12.76 -8.10 -3.16
N PRO A 108 -13.97 -7.51 -3.19
CA PRO A 108 -14.48 -6.77 -4.34
C PRO A 108 -13.83 -5.37 -4.54
N HIS A 109 -12.84 -5.01 -3.73
CA HIS A 109 -12.21 -3.70 -3.78
C HIS A 109 -11.27 -3.56 -5.00
N PRO A 110 -11.15 -2.35 -5.58
CA PRO A 110 -10.20 -2.09 -6.64
C PRO A 110 -8.78 -2.01 -6.09
N VAL A 111 -7.80 -2.40 -6.90
CA VAL A 111 -6.37 -2.21 -6.58
C VAL A 111 -6.03 -0.75 -6.87
N PRO A 112 -5.62 0.04 -5.86
CA PRO A 112 -5.31 1.44 -6.08
C PRO A 112 -4.03 1.59 -6.90
N PRO A 113 -3.97 2.55 -7.84
CA PRO A 113 -2.73 2.90 -8.52
C PRO A 113 -1.73 3.53 -7.54
N LEU A 114 -0.43 3.31 -7.78
CA LEU A 114 0.63 3.94 -7.01
C LEU A 114 0.99 5.28 -7.64
N ARG A 115 0.59 6.37 -7.00
CA ARG A 115 1.04 7.72 -7.37
C ARG A 115 2.55 7.83 -7.15
N LEU A 116 3.30 8.12 -8.20
CA LEU A 116 4.75 8.26 -8.14
C LEU A 116 5.11 9.72 -7.83
N THR A 117 5.99 9.90 -6.86
CA THR A 117 6.60 11.19 -6.49
C THR A 117 8.12 11.03 -6.45
N ARG A 118 8.87 12.14 -6.41
CA ARG A 118 10.33 12.08 -6.30
C ARG A 118 10.80 11.25 -5.10
N ALA A 119 10.09 11.37 -3.98
CA ALA A 119 10.40 10.64 -2.75
C ALA A 119 9.92 9.18 -2.80
N GLY A 120 8.76 8.91 -3.43
CA GLY A 120 8.11 7.61 -3.42
C GLY A 120 8.61 6.64 -4.49
N VAL A 121 9.22 7.11 -5.57
CA VAL A 121 9.60 6.28 -6.73
C VAL A 121 10.56 5.13 -6.38
N LEU A 122 11.46 5.36 -5.42
CA LEU A 122 12.43 4.34 -4.96
C LEU A 122 11.79 3.27 -4.07
N PHE A 123 10.62 3.54 -3.51
CA PHE A 123 9.86 2.61 -2.68
C PHE A 123 8.73 1.93 -3.46
N ALA A 124 8.68 2.11 -4.78
CA ALA A 124 7.72 1.41 -5.61
C ALA A 124 7.95 -0.10 -5.48
N PRO A 125 6.89 -0.89 -5.17
CA PRO A 125 7.02 -2.32 -5.11
C PRO A 125 7.33 -2.88 -6.51
N PRO A 126 7.96 -4.05 -6.60
CA PRO A 126 8.13 -4.71 -7.87
C PRO A 126 6.77 -4.91 -8.53
N THR A 127 6.71 -4.65 -9.82
CA THR A 127 5.54 -4.88 -10.67
C THR A 127 5.44 -6.37 -11.03
N VAL A 128 4.29 -6.82 -11.54
CA VAL A 128 4.03 -8.24 -11.81
C VAL A 128 5.06 -8.86 -12.76
N PRO A 129 5.38 -8.28 -13.92
CA PRO A 129 6.48 -8.80 -14.75
C PRO A 129 7.90 -8.66 -14.15
N ALA A 130 8.12 -7.84 -13.11
CA ALA A 130 9.36 -7.84 -12.31
C ALA A 130 9.36 -8.93 -11.21
N GLY A 131 8.33 -9.76 -11.12
CA GLY A 131 8.19 -10.78 -10.08
C GLY A 131 7.48 -10.29 -8.81
N GLY A 132 6.90 -9.09 -8.84
CA GLY A 132 5.96 -8.65 -7.83
C GLY A 132 4.60 -9.33 -7.94
N ALA A 133 3.74 -9.11 -6.95
CA ALA A 133 2.40 -9.66 -6.92
C ALA A 133 1.40 -8.66 -6.35
N VAL A 134 0.17 -8.69 -6.87
CA VAL A 134 -0.96 -8.04 -6.23
C VAL A 134 -1.36 -8.91 -5.04
N ALA A 135 -1.49 -8.30 -3.85
CA ALA A 135 -1.96 -9.02 -2.68
C ALA A 135 -3.33 -9.67 -2.95
N ALA A 136 -3.66 -10.77 -2.27
CA ALA A 136 -4.94 -11.42 -2.46
C ALA A 136 -6.13 -10.57 -1.94
N GLN A 137 -5.87 -9.69 -0.96
CA GLN A 137 -6.85 -8.82 -0.31
C GLN A 137 -6.30 -7.39 -0.18
N CYS A 138 -7.21 -6.41 -0.09
CA CYS A 138 -6.85 -5.05 0.29
C CYS A 138 -6.37 -5.00 1.76
N ALA A 139 -5.66 -3.93 2.14
CA ALA A 139 -5.10 -3.79 3.49
C ALA A 139 -6.19 -3.84 4.59
N ALA A 140 -7.37 -3.27 4.35
CA ALA A 140 -8.48 -3.31 5.30
C ALA A 140 -9.05 -4.72 5.48
N CYS A 141 -9.38 -5.41 4.38
CA CYS A 141 -9.87 -6.80 4.44
C CYS A 141 -8.84 -7.76 5.00
N ARG A 142 -7.55 -7.53 4.73
CA ARG A 142 -6.46 -8.32 5.30
C ARG A 142 -6.41 -8.17 6.82
N ARG A 143 -6.49 -6.95 7.35
CA ARG A 143 -6.52 -6.71 8.81
C ARG A 143 -7.70 -7.41 9.48
N GLU A 144 -8.88 -7.35 8.86
CA GLU A 144 -10.07 -8.03 9.38
C GLU A 144 -9.91 -9.57 9.33
N THR A 145 -9.38 -10.11 8.23
CA THR A 145 -9.08 -11.54 8.12
C THR A 145 -8.07 -11.97 9.18
N ASP A 146 -6.98 -11.22 9.34
CA ASP A 146 -5.94 -11.49 10.34
C ASP A 146 -6.55 -11.46 11.76
N ARG A 147 -7.41 -10.48 12.07
CA ARG A 147 -8.14 -10.42 13.36
C ARG A 147 -8.96 -11.68 13.60
N ARG A 148 -9.72 -12.14 12.60
CA ARG A 148 -10.54 -13.37 12.71
C ARG A 148 -9.69 -14.63 12.87
N VAL A 149 -8.63 -14.76 12.09
CA VAL A 149 -7.70 -15.90 12.19
C VAL A 149 -7.05 -15.94 13.57
N VAL A 150 -6.61 -14.79 14.08
CA VAL A 150 -6.04 -14.72 15.43
C VAL A 150 -7.08 -15.15 16.48
N ALA A 151 -8.28 -14.57 16.46
CA ALA A 151 -9.30 -14.84 17.46
C ALA A 151 -9.87 -16.27 17.41
N GLN A 152 -10.12 -16.80 16.21
CA GLN A 152 -10.84 -18.06 16.03
C GLN A 152 -9.92 -19.27 15.85
N VAL A 153 -8.67 -19.07 15.42
CA VAL A 153 -7.74 -20.16 15.13
C VAL A 153 -6.54 -20.10 16.06
N CYS A 154 -5.78 -19.00 16.03
CA CYS A 154 -4.52 -18.92 16.77
C CYS A 154 -4.75 -18.99 18.29
N VAL A 155 -5.69 -18.20 18.82
CA VAL A 155 -5.99 -18.15 20.25
C VAL A 155 -6.44 -19.53 20.77
N PRO A 156 -7.44 -20.22 20.18
CA PRO A 156 -7.83 -21.56 20.63
C PRO A 156 -6.71 -22.60 20.52
N LEU A 157 -5.87 -22.54 19.49
CA LEU A 157 -4.72 -23.44 19.35
C LEU A 157 -3.67 -23.21 20.44
N VAL A 158 -3.35 -21.95 20.74
CA VAL A 158 -2.42 -21.58 21.82
C VAL A 158 -2.99 -22.02 23.18
N VAL A 159 -4.28 -21.80 23.41
CA VAL A 159 -5.00 -22.27 24.60
C VAL A 159 -4.82 -23.78 24.77
N ARG A 160 -5.11 -24.54 23.71
CA ARG A 160 -5.03 -26.00 23.73
C ARG A 160 -3.59 -26.49 23.96
N TYR A 161 -2.61 -25.84 23.33
CA TYR A 161 -1.20 -26.15 23.52
C TYR A 161 -0.79 -26.04 25.00
N TYR A 162 -1.13 -24.94 25.67
CA TYR A 162 -0.76 -24.75 27.07
C TYR A 162 -1.51 -25.67 28.03
N GLN A 163 -2.77 -26.04 27.74
CA GLN A 163 -3.50 -27.05 28.51
C GLN A 163 -2.77 -28.40 28.49
N LEU A 164 -2.39 -28.87 27.30
CA LEU A 164 -1.66 -30.13 27.12
C LEU A 164 -0.28 -30.10 27.80
N MET A 165 0.42 -28.95 27.72
CA MET A 165 1.70 -28.78 28.42
C MET A 165 1.56 -28.73 29.95
N GLY A 166 0.43 -28.26 30.47
CA GLY A 166 0.12 -28.27 31.90
C GLY A 166 -0.24 -29.67 32.42
N GLU A 167 -0.99 -30.45 31.64
CA GLU A 167 -1.39 -31.82 31.97
C GLU A 167 -0.19 -32.80 31.96
N GLY A 168 0.83 -32.55 31.13
CA GLY A 168 2.08 -33.34 31.11
C GLY A 168 3.10 -33.01 32.22
N GLY A 169 2.86 -31.98 33.03
CA GLY A 169 3.78 -31.46 34.04
C GLY A 169 3.53 -32.02 35.43
N GLY A 170 3.78 -33.32 35.65
CA GLY A 170 3.74 -33.93 36.96
C GLY A 170 4.74 -33.31 37.96
N ARG A 171 4.22 -32.90 39.13
CA ARG A 171 4.93 -32.74 40.43
C ARG A 171 6.22 -31.89 40.43
N GLY A 172 6.08 -30.56 40.46
CA GLY A 172 7.20 -29.65 40.74
C GLY A 172 6.87 -28.17 40.48
N GLN A 173 5.94 -27.59 41.24
CA GLN A 173 5.36 -26.27 40.99
C GLN A 173 5.93 -25.17 41.88
N GLY A 174 6.15 -23.99 41.27
CA GLY A 174 6.40 -22.75 42.01
C GLY A 174 6.57 -21.56 41.06
N ARG A 175 7.51 -21.61 40.11
CA ARG A 175 7.88 -20.43 39.29
C ARG A 175 7.49 -20.50 37.81
N ARG A 176 7.30 -21.70 37.25
CA ARG A 176 7.06 -21.87 35.80
C ARG A 176 5.60 -21.61 35.41
N GLY A 177 4.65 -21.95 36.27
CA GLY A 177 3.21 -21.72 36.04
C GLY A 177 2.81 -20.24 36.07
N GLU A 178 3.49 -19.43 36.88
CA GLU A 178 3.23 -17.99 37.02
C GLU A 178 3.65 -17.20 35.77
N ARG A 179 4.76 -17.59 35.13
CA ARG A 179 5.20 -16.99 33.86
C ARG A 179 4.20 -17.27 32.73
N VAL A 180 3.74 -18.52 32.64
CA VAL A 180 2.72 -18.92 31.67
C VAL A 180 1.44 -18.10 31.91
N ARG A 181 0.97 -17.96 33.15
CA ARG A 181 -0.21 -17.14 33.47
C ARG A 181 -0.08 -15.67 33.06
N ARG A 182 1.09 -15.04 33.25
CA ARG A 182 1.33 -13.65 32.82
C ARG A 182 1.40 -13.51 31.30
N GLU A 183 2.05 -14.43 30.61
CA GLU A 183 2.06 -14.47 29.14
C GLU A 183 0.64 -14.68 28.59
N TRP A 184 -0.20 -15.45 29.29
CA TRP A 184 -1.62 -15.64 29.01
C TRP A 184 -2.47 -14.38 29.19
N GLU A 185 -2.28 -13.62 30.26
CA GLU A 185 -2.99 -12.34 30.47
C GLU A 185 -2.62 -11.30 29.40
N VAL A 186 -1.38 -11.29 28.92
CA VAL A 186 -0.95 -10.45 27.78
C VAL A 186 -1.64 -10.85 26.48
N VAL A 187 -1.75 -12.15 26.19
CA VAL A 187 -2.46 -12.64 25.00
C VAL A 187 -3.96 -12.31 25.06
N LEU A 188 -4.60 -12.43 26.23
CA LEU A 188 -6.00 -12.05 26.42
C LEU A 188 -6.21 -10.52 26.29
N GLY A 189 -5.28 -9.70 26.80
CA GLY A 189 -5.31 -8.25 26.64
C GLY A 189 -5.19 -7.77 25.19
N MET A 190 -4.50 -8.52 24.33
CA MET A 190 -4.43 -8.24 22.88
C MET A 190 -5.73 -8.54 22.14
N VAL A 191 -6.58 -9.41 22.68
CA VAL A 191 -7.90 -9.76 22.12
C VAL A 191 -8.99 -8.77 22.56
N GLY A 192 -8.85 -8.17 23.75
CA GLY A 192 -9.88 -7.33 24.38
C GLY A 192 -9.98 -5.86 23.93
N ASN A 193 -9.05 -5.33 23.13
CA ASN A 193 -9.07 -3.92 22.70
C ASN A 193 -9.78 -3.68 21.35
N GLY A 194 -10.76 -4.53 20.99
CA GLY A 194 -11.45 -4.46 19.71
C GLY A 194 -12.96 -4.28 19.78
N GLU A 195 -13.52 -4.07 20.98
CA GLU A 195 -14.97 -3.93 21.20
C GLU A 195 -15.22 -2.66 22.03
N GLY A 196 -15.67 -1.60 21.35
CA GLY A 196 -16.18 -0.39 22.00
C GLY A 196 -15.70 0.90 21.36
N GLU A 197 -16.39 1.35 20.31
CA GLU A 197 -16.76 2.76 20.08
C GLU A 197 -17.73 2.84 18.88
N ASP A 198 -18.85 2.11 19.00
CA ASP A 198 -20.10 2.51 18.34
C ASP A 198 -20.83 3.41 19.34
N GLN A 199 -20.70 4.73 19.20
CA GLN A 199 -21.48 5.69 19.98
C GLN A 199 -21.97 6.80 19.04
N GLU A 200 -23.27 6.69 18.74
CA GLU A 200 -24.26 7.74 18.47
C GLU A 200 -23.82 8.99 17.66
N TRP A 201 -24.42 9.11 16.46
CA TRP A 201 -24.68 10.39 15.78
C TRP A 201 -26.11 10.84 16.04
#